data_AF-A0A5B0AIR5-F1
#
_entry.id   AF-A0A5B0AIR5-F1
#
_cell.length_a   1.000
_cell.length_b   1.000
_cell.length_c   1.000
_cell.angle_alpha   90.00
_cell.angle_beta   90.00
_cell.angle_gamma   90.00
#
_symmetry.space_group_name_H-M   'P 1'
#
loop_
_entity.id
_entity.type
_entity.pdbx_description
1 polymer ?
#
loop_
_entity_poly.entity_id
_entity_poly.type
_entity_poly.pdbx_seq_one_letter_code
_entity_poly.pdbx_strand_id
1 'polypeptide(L)' 'PQPPAARPPLRNCDGCDRAFRSPEPGHCHDCRTTEPAPA' A
#
# COMPACT_ATOMS: atom_id res chain seq x y z
N PRO A 1 -27.33 -7.44 0.13
CA PRO A 1 -26.20 -7.30 1.08
C PRO A 1 -24.87 -7.56 0.36
N GLN A 2 -24.01 -6.54 0.28
CA GLN A 2 -22.68 -6.71 -0.31
C GLN A 2 -21.79 -7.54 0.63
N PRO A 3 -21.10 -8.58 0.13
CA PRO A 3 -20.22 -9.37 0.97
C PRO A 3 -19.15 -8.48 1.59
N PRO A 4 -18.74 -8.72 2.86
CA PRO A 4 -17.71 -7.92 3.51
C PRO A 4 -16.43 -7.98 2.67
N ALA A 5 -15.90 -6.82 2.30
CA ALA A 5 -14.67 -6.73 1.54
C ALA A 5 -13.56 -7.48 2.29
N ALA A 6 -12.96 -8.47 1.64
CA ALA A 6 -11.86 -9.22 2.22
C ALA A 6 -10.72 -8.24 2.55
N ARG A 7 -10.16 -8.36 3.76
CA ARG A 7 -9.02 -7.54 4.17
C ARG A 7 -7.85 -7.80 3.21
N PRO A 8 -7.24 -6.77 2.61
CA PRO A 8 -6.11 -6.96 1.73
C PRO A 8 -4.93 -7.63 2.48
N PRO A 9 -4.12 -8.43 1.78
CA PRO A 9 -2.96 -9.10 2.37
C PRO A 9 -1.92 -8.09 2.85
N LEU A 10 -1.04 -8.56 3.73
CA LEU A 10 0.16 -7.80 4.12
C LEU A 10 1.26 -8.00 3.07
N ARG A 11 1.90 -6.91 2.66
CA ARG A 11 3.01 -6.85 1.70
C ARG A 11 4.13 -5.98 2.26
N ASN A 12 5.37 -6.15 1.81
CA ASN A 12 6.51 -5.31 2.20
C ASN A 12 6.70 -4.20 1.17
N CYS A 13 6.97 -2.98 1.65
CA CYS A 13 7.15 -1.79 0.81
C CYS A 13 8.45 -1.88 0.02
N ASP A 14 8.38 -1.63 -1.29
CA ASP A 14 9.56 -1.69 -2.18
C ASP A 14 10.63 -0.60 -1.89
N GLY A 15 10.27 0.46 -1.13
CA GLY A 15 11.18 1.57 -0.81
C GLY A 15 11.75 1.59 0.61
N CYS A 16 11.06 0.98 1.57
CA CYS A 16 11.46 1.03 2.98
C CYS A 16 11.26 -0.28 3.75
N ASP A 17 10.90 -1.36 3.06
CA ASP A 17 10.69 -2.72 3.57
C ASP A 17 9.63 -2.86 4.68
N ARG A 18 8.82 -1.81 4.93
CA ARG A 18 7.75 -1.84 5.93
C ARG A 18 6.56 -2.65 5.45
N ALA A 19 5.96 -3.42 6.36
CA ALA A 19 4.71 -4.12 6.10
C ALA A 19 3.52 -3.14 5.96
N PHE A 20 2.76 -3.28 4.88
CA PHE A 20 1.55 -2.49 4.60
C PHE A 20 0.46 -3.38 3.97
N ARG A 21 -0.80 -2.90 3.95
CA ARG A 21 -1.92 -3.66 3.37
C ARG A 21 -2.31 -3.11 2.01
N SER A 22 -2.22 -3.93 0.97
CA SER A 22 -2.61 -3.56 -0.39
C SER A 22 -2.90 -4.80 -1.23
N PRO A 23 -3.89 -4.76 -2.15
CA PRO A 23 -4.10 -5.85 -3.10
C PRO A 23 -2.88 -6.03 -4.01
N GLU A 24 -2.29 -4.92 -4.45
CA GLU A 24 -1.17 -4.86 -5.39
C GLU A 24 0.15 -4.55 -4.67
N PRO A 25 1.30 -5.07 -5.17
CA PRO A 25 2.63 -4.69 -4.70
C PRO A 25 2.92 -3.20 -4.97
N GLY A 26 3.88 -2.61 -4.24
CA GLY A 26 4.26 -1.21 -4.39
C GLY A 26 4.72 -0.53 -3.10
N HIS A 27 4.53 0.79 -3.07
CA HIS A 27 4.95 1.64 -1.97
C HIS A 27 3.88 1.83 -0.89
N CYS A 28 4.30 1.87 0.38
CA CYS A 28 3.42 2.16 1.49
C CYS A 28 2.89 3.61 1.45
N HIS A 29 1.90 3.93 2.28
CA HIS A 29 1.32 5.27 2.35
C HIS A 29 2.38 6.35 2.54
N ASP A 30 3.31 6.17 3.50
CA ASP A 30 4.36 7.14 3.78
C ASP A 30 5.28 7.39 2.56
N CYS A 31 5.70 6.33 1.89
CA CYS A 31 6.53 6.45 0.68
C CYS A 31 5.77 7.16 -0.45
N ARG A 32 4.50 6.81 -0.69
CA ARG A 32 3.67 7.48 -1.72
C ARG A 32 3.40 8.94 -1.41
N THR A 33 3.33 9.32 -0.14
CA THR A 33 3.15 10.73 0.27
C THR A 33 4.46 11.51 0.28
N THR A 34 5.60 10.84 0.45
CA THR A 34 6.93 11.49 0.41
C THR A 34 7.44 11.71 -1.01
N GLU A 35 7.02 10.90 -1.98
CA GLU A 35 7.30 11.16 -3.39
C GLU A 35 6.51 12.42 -3.81
N PRO A 36 7.18 13.53 -4.17
CA PRO A 36 6.48 14.69 -4.68
C PRO A 36 5.77 14.26 -5.97
N ALA A 37 4.43 14.33 -5.99
CA ALA A 37 3.68 14.13 -7.23
C ALA A 37 4.27 15.08 -8.29
N PRO A 38 4.68 14.59 -9.48
CA PRO A 38 5.22 15.47 -10.50
C PRO A 38 4.12 16.48 -10.90
N ALA A 39 4.47 17.76 -10.86
CA ALA A 39 3.61 18.89 -11.19
C ALA A 39 3.26 18.95 -12.68
#